data_AF-A0A956EYR6-F1
#
_entry.id   AF-A0A956EYR6-F1
#
_cell.length_a   1.000
_cell.length_b   1.000
_cell.length_c   1.000
_cell.angle_alpha   90.00
_cell.angle_beta   90.00
_cell.angle_gamma   90.00
#
_symmetry.space_group_name_H-M   'P 1'
#
loop_
_entity.id
_entity.type
_entity.pdbx_description
1 polymer ?
#
loop_
_entity_poly.entity_id
_entity_poly.type
_entity_poly.pdbx_seq_one_letter_code
_entity_poly.pdbx_strand_id
1 'polypeptide(L)'
;MPSLRSVLGTAVLALLQLNFSTCEHRGDENPPTADSATVDNVELPGVDTTELTRREQREWSTYVSDLLAPCPDQPVSIAQCVKEARKCDGCKPAADFLLTQVRRGRTRNQAEAAFRVRFS
;
A
#
# COMPACT_ATOMS: atom_id res chain seq x y z
N MET A 1 -54.66 31.93 2.80
CA MET A 1 -55.14 31.28 1.57
C MET A 1 -54.27 30.05 1.31
N PRO A 2 -54.77 28.82 1.51
CA PRO A 2 -54.01 27.60 1.23
C PRO A 2 -54.18 27.20 -0.24
N SER A 3 -53.09 27.19 -1.02
CA SER A 3 -53.11 26.61 -2.37
C SER A 3 -52.84 25.11 -2.30
N LEU A 4 -53.79 24.33 -2.81
CA LEU A 4 -53.87 22.87 -2.70
C LEU A 4 -53.91 22.26 -4.12
N ARG A 5 -53.31 21.07 -4.32
CA ARG A 5 -53.43 20.20 -5.54
C ARG A 5 -52.70 20.77 -6.78
N SER A 6 -52.28 20.01 -7.80
CA SER A 6 -52.35 18.58 -8.20
C SER A 6 -51.23 18.31 -9.25
N VAL A 7 -50.82 17.10 -9.69
CA VAL A 7 -51.20 15.70 -9.40
C VAL A 7 -49.97 14.76 -9.65
N LEU A 8 -50.18 13.43 -9.64
CA LEU A 8 -49.23 12.34 -9.93
C LEU A 8 -48.68 12.26 -11.37
N GLY A 9 -47.55 11.58 -11.54
CA GLY A 9 -47.20 10.78 -12.74
C GLY A 9 -45.70 10.87 -13.11
N THR A 10 -44.96 9.80 -13.39
CA THR A 10 -45.26 8.34 -13.38
C THR A 10 -43.92 7.61 -13.19
N ALA A 11 -43.95 6.41 -12.60
CA ALA A 11 -42.74 5.59 -12.45
C ALA A 11 -42.23 5.06 -13.80
N VAL A 12 -40.92 5.08 -14.00
CA VAL A 12 -40.22 4.19 -14.94
C VAL A 12 -39.05 3.56 -14.21
N LEU A 13 -39.23 2.33 -13.73
CA LEU A 13 -38.09 1.46 -13.43
C LEU A 13 -37.47 1.04 -14.77
N ALA A 14 -36.32 1.60 -15.12
CA ALA A 14 -35.51 1.16 -16.25
C ALA A 14 -34.22 0.52 -15.74
N LEU A 15 -34.32 -0.80 -15.51
CA LEU A 15 -33.29 -1.84 -15.68
C LEU A 15 -31.83 -1.52 -15.31
N LEU A 16 -31.32 -2.34 -14.38
CA LEU A 16 -29.90 -2.54 -14.11
C LEU A 16 -29.11 -2.74 -15.42
N GLN A 17 -28.33 -1.74 -15.83
CA GLN A 17 -27.19 -1.94 -16.72
C GLN A 17 -26.01 -2.42 -15.89
N LEU A 18 -26.10 -3.68 -15.44
CA LEU A 18 -24.95 -4.44 -14.95
C LEU A 18 -24.01 -4.67 -16.13
N ASN A 19 -23.15 -3.68 -16.40
CA ASN A 19 -21.93 -3.87 -17.16
C ASN A 19 -21.02 -4.80 -16.37
N PHE A 20 -21.30 -6.10 -16.43
CA PHE A 20 -20.33 -7.14 -16.13
C PHE A 20 -19.23 -7.04 -17.17
N SER A 21 -18.25 -6.17 -16.90
CA SER A 21 -16.95 -6.23 -17.54
C SER A 21 -16.32 -7.57 -17.14
N THR A 22 -16.59 -8.59 -17.94
CA THR A 22 -15.91 -9.87 -17.86
C THR A 22 -14.44 -9.62 -18.16
N CYS A 23 -13.62 -9.56 -17.12
CA CYS A 23 -12.17 -9.62 -17.25
C CYS A 23 -11.79 -11.02 -17.73
N GLU A 24 -11.96 -11.29 -19.03
CA GLU A 24 -11.32 -12.42 -19.68
C GLU A 24 -9.81 -12.27 -19.53
N HIS A 25 -9.24 -13.05 -18.62
CA HIS A 25 -7.80 -13.22 -18.55
C HIS A 25 -7.35 -14.16 -19.66
N ARG A 26 -7.33 -13.64 -20.90
CA ARG A 26 -6.68 -14.29 -22.03
C ARG A 26 -5.18 -14.22 -21.80
N GLY A 27 -4.65 -15.23 -21.11
CA GLY A 27 -3.22 -15.47 -21.07
C GLY A 27 -2.77 -15.99 -22.43
N ASP A 28 -1.95 -15.22 -23.15
CA ASP A 28 -1.06 -15.77 -24.15
C ASP A 28 0.13 -14.84 -24.41
N GLU A 29 1.22 -15.45 -24.86
CA GLU A 29 2.42 -14.87 -25.46
C GLU A 29 3.30 -13.89 -24.62
N ASN A 30 4.60 -14.20 -24.59
CA ASN A 30 5.65 -13.51 -23.84
C ASN A 30 6.56 -12.70 -24.78
N PRO A 31 6.46 -11.36 -24.82
CA PRO A 31 7.45 -10.49 -25.47
C PRO A 31 8.50 -10.00 -24.46
N PRO A 32 9.82 -10.11 -24.75
CA PRO A 32 10.86 -9.71 -23.82
C PRO A 32 11.13 -8.21 -23.91
N THR A 33 10.55 -7.37 -23.04
CA THR A 33 10.94 -5.95 -22.98
C THR A 33 10.73 -5.29 -21.61
N ALA A 34 11.80 -4.63 -21.16
CA ALA A 34 11.91 -3.72 -20.01
C ALA A 34 11.60 -4.32 -18.64
N ASP A 35 12.55 -4.11 -17.71
CA ASP A 35 12.32 -4.26 -16.28
C ASP A 35 11.09 -3.46 -15.85
N SER A 36 9.94 -4.13 -15.75
CA SER A 36 8.99 -3.81 -14.69
C SER A 36 9.81 -3.95 -13.42
N ALA A 37 10.25 -2.82 -12.85
CA ALA A 37 11.11 -2.82 -11.67
C ALA A 37 10.43 -3.64 -10.60
N THR A 38 10.85 -4.90 -10.47
CA THR A 38 10.34 -5.77 -9.44
C THR A 38 10.85 -5.11 -8.17
N VAL A 39 9.92 -4.59 -7.38
CA VAL A 39 10.21 -4.35 -5.96
C VAL A 39 10.42 -5.74 -5.41
N ASP A 40 11.65 -6.23 -5.56
CA ASP A 40 12.08 -7.53 -5.11
C ASP A 40 11.71 -7.62 -3.64
N ASN A 41 11.18 -8.77 -3.24
CA ASN A 41 10.71 -8.94 -1.87
C ASN A 41 11.92 -8.71 -0.96
N VAL A 42 11.95 -7.55 -0.32
CA VAL A 42 13.08 -7.12 0.50
C VAL A 42 13.09 -8.01 1.73
N GLU A 43 14.26 -8.47 2.14
CA GLU A 43 14.43 -9.13 3.43
C GLU A 43 15.44 -8.33 4.25
N LEU A 44 15.12 -8.07 5.52
CA LEU A 44 15.88 -7.20 6.42
C LEU A 44 16.32 -7.96 7.67
N PRO A 45 17.61 -7.93 8.04
CA PRO A 45 18.10 -8.60 9.24
C PRO A 45 17.29 -8.28 10.50
N GLY A 46 16.76 -9.32 11.14
CA GLY A 46 16.02 -9.23 12.40
C GLY A 46 14.57 -8.72 12.30
N VAL A 47 14.05 -8.44 11.11
CA VAL A 47 12.61 -8.16 10.91
C VAL A 47 11.93 -9.44 10.45
N ASP A 48 11.01 -9.97 11.25
CA ASP A 48 10.27 -11.20 10.91
C ASP A 48 9.08 -10.88 10.00
N THR A 49 9.21 -11.21 8.72
CA THR A 49 8.16 -11.08 7.71
C THR A 49 7.45 -12.41 7.38
N THR A 50 7.72 -13.49 8.10
CA THR A 50 7.20 -14.84 7.77
C THR A 50 5.66 -14.92 7.85
N GLU A 51 5.04 -14.07 8.67
CA GLU A 51 3.58 -13.96 8.78
C GLU A 51 2.93 -13.08 7.70
N LEU A 52 3.70 -12.48 6.77
CA LEU A 52 3.15 -11.68 5.68
C LEU A 52 2.73 -12.54 4.48
N THR A 53 1.56 -12.26 3.90
CA THR A 53 1.22 -12.79 2.58
C THR A 53 2.15 -12.21 1.51
N ARG A 54 2.27 -12.89 0.35
CA ARG A 54 3.02 -12.39 -0.82
C ARG A 54 2.60 -10.98 -1.27
N ARG A 55 1.37 -10.53 -0.99
CA ARG A 55 0.91 -9.16 -1.29
C ARG A 55 1.46 -8.17 -0.26
N GLU A 56 1.29 -8.46 1.01
CA GLU A 56 1.77 -7.65 2.13
C GLU A 56 3.29 -7.52 2.13
N GLN A 57 4.02 -8.59 1.80
CA GLN A 57 5.47 -8.55 1.63
C GLN A 57 5.91 -7.51 0.60
N ARG A 58 5.24 -7.42 -0.56
CA ARG A 58 5.56 -6.40 -1.59
C ARG A 58 5.19 -4.99 -1.14
N GLU A 59 4.05 -4.83 -0.47
CA GLU A 59 3.61 -3.55 0.07
C GLU A 59 4.59 -3.03 1.14
N TRP A 60 4.99 -3.89 2.08
CA TRP A 60 6.00 -3.59 3.09
C TRP A 60 7.37 -3.30 2.45
N SER A 61 7.80 -4.11 1.48
CA SER A 61 9.05 -3.91 0.72
C SER A 61 9.08 -2.54 0.02
N THR A 62 7.93 -2.10 -0.49
CA THR A 62 7.75 -0.75 -1.06
C THR A 62 7.95 0.31 0.03
N TYR A 63 7.26 0.20 1.18
CA TYR A 63 7.38 1.19 2.26
C TYR A 63 8.81 1.32 2.82
N VAL A 64 9.53 0.22 3.04
CA VAL A 64 10.91 0.29 3.54
C VAL A 64 11.92 0.78 2.49
N SER A 65 11.59 0.70 1.19
CA SER A 65 12.43 1.21 0.11
C SER A 65 12.18 2.69 -0.18
N ASP A 66 10.91 3.13 -0.12
CA ASP A 66 10.48 4.51 -0.41
C ASP A 66 10.77 5.48 0.74
N LEU A 67 10.57 5.04 1.99
CA LEU A 67 10.67 5.91 3.16
C LEU A 67 12.11 6.02 3.64
N LEU A 68 12.52 7.26 3.90
CA LEU A 68 13.80 7.57 4.54
C LEU A 68 13.82 7.08 5.98
N ALA A 69 14.99 6.64 6.42
CA ALA A 69 15.27 6.28 7.79
C ALA A 69 15.11 7.51 8.72
N PRO A 70 14.53 7.35 9.93
CA PRO A 70 14.29 8.45 10.86
C PRO A 70 15.57 8.81 11.63
N CYS A 71 16.55 9.32 10.89
CA CYS A 71 17.93 9.47 11.33
C CYS A 71 18.49 10.80 10.81
N PRO A 72 18.90 11.75 11.67
CA PRO A 72 19.28 13.09 11.22
C PRO A 72 20.49 13.09 10.28
N ASP A 73 21.45 12.20 10.52
CA ASP A 73 22.71 12.13 9.78
C ASP A 73 22.76 11.01 8.72
N GLN A 74 21.65 10.30 8.46
CA GLN A 74 21.59 9.15 7.55
C GLN A 74 20.39 9.23 6.60
N PRO A 75 20.43 10.08 5.56
CA PRO A 75 19.36 10.27 4.59
C PRO A 75 19.32 9.13 3.54
N VAL A 76 19.15 7.89 4.02
CA VAL A 76 19.02 6.66 3.23
C VAL A 76 17.64 6.04 3.46
N SER A 77 17.21 5.08 2.63
CA SER A 77 15.96 4.36 2.88
C SER A 77 16.05 3.49 4.15
N ILE A 78 14.90 3.19 4.76
CA ILE A 78 14.83 2.27 5.92
C ILE A 78 15.47 0.92 5.58
N ALA A 79 15.20 0.38 4.39
CA ALA A 79 15.77 -0.87 3.91
C ALA A 79 17.30 -0.82 3.83
N GLN A 80 17.87 0.26 3.29
CA GLN A 80 19.31 0.44 3.24
C GLN A 80 19.90 0.58 4.64
N CYS A 81 19.28 1.38 5.51
CA CYS A 81 19.77 1.60 6.87
C CYS A 81 19.87 0.29 7.68
N VAL A 82 18.86 -0.58 7.59
CA VAL A 82 18.86 -1.87 8.30
C VAL A 82 19.84 -2.86 7.65
N LYS A 83 19.90 -2.95 6.31
CA LYS A 83 20.85 -3.84 5.60
C LYS A 83 22.31 -3.51 5.88
N GLU A 84 22.65 -2.22 5.94
CA GLU A 84 24.02 -1.73 6.12
C GLU A 84 24.39 -1.50 7.59
N ALA A 85 23.49 -1.80 8.54
CA ALA A 85 23.65 -1.58 9.97
C ALA A 85 24.21 -0.17 10.30
N ARG A 86 23.62 0.87 9.70
CA ARG A 86 24.04 2.26 9.91
C ARG A 86 23.88 2.65 11.38
N LYS A 87 24.62 3.68 11.81
CA LYS A 87 24.59 4.21 13.18
C LYS A 87 23.29 4.97 13.49
N CYS A 88 22.17 4.25 13.55
CA CYS A 88 20.86 4.79 13.89
C CYS A 88 19.93 3.69 14.44
N ASP A 89 19.62 3.77 15.74
CA ASP A 89 18.79 2.78 16.43
C ASP A 89 17.32 2.81 15.98
N GLY A 90 16.89 3.87 15.28
CA GLY A 90 15.52 4.03 14.76
C GLY A 90 15.19 3.14 13.56
N CYS A 91 16.17 2.60 12.83
CA CYS A 91 15.93 1.95 11.54
C CYS A 91 15.18 0.61 11.63
N LYS A 92 15.55 -0.25 12.58
CA LYS A 92 14.82 -1.52 12.78
C LYS A 92 13.41 -1.29 13.35
N PRO A 93 13.22 -0.47 14.42
CA PRO A 93 11.88 -0.12 14.90
C PRO A 93 10.97 0.51 13.83
N ALA A 94 11.53 1.30 12.90
CA ALA A 94 10.82 1.84 11.75
C ALA A 94 10.30 0.74 10.81
N ALA A 95 11.15 -0.24 10.48
CA ALA A 95 10.78 -1.38 9.63
C ALA A 95 9.71 -2.28 10.29
N ASP A 96 9.88 -2.61 11.58
CA ASP A 96 8.92 -3.39 12.38
C ASP A 96 7.56 -2.66 12.52
N PHE A 97 7.60 -1.34 12.65
CA PHE A 97 6.39 -0.51 12.72
C PHE A 97 5.61 -0.51 11.39
N LEU A 98 6.30 -0.37 10.25
CA LEU A 98 5.68 -0.42 8.93
C LEU A 98 5.07 -1.80 8.65
N LEU A 99 5.74 -2.88 9.08
CA LEU A 99 5.20 -4.24 9.04
C LEU A 99 3.88 -4.32 9.80
N THR A 100 3.83 -3.73 10.98
CA THR A 100 2.60 -3.65 11.79
C THR A 100 1.50 -2.82 11.12
N GLN A 101 1.82 -1.77 10.33
CA GLN A 101 0.80 -1.03 9.58
C GLN A 101 0.21 -1.87 8.43
N VAL A 102 1.06 -2.56 7.67
CA VAL A 102 0.65 -3.43 6.57
C VAL A 102 -0.28 -4.53 7.06
N ARG A 103 0.10 -5.26 8.12
CA ARG A 103 -0.74 -6.32 8.72
C ARG A 103 -2.08 -5.83 9.29
N ARG A 104 -2.19 -4.53 9.57
CA ARG A 104 -3.44 -3.88 10.01
C ARG A 104 -4.31 -3.41 8.84
N GLY A 105 -3.92 -3.69 7.59
CA GLY A 105 -4.64 -3.25 6.39
C GLY A 105 -4.68 -1.73 6.23
N ARG A 106 -3.69 -1.00 6.80
CA ARG A 106 -3.59 0.46 6.67
C ARG A 106 -3.29 0.81 5.22
N THR A 107 -4.03 1.76 4.65
CA THR A 107 -3.67 2.34 3.33
C THR A 107 -2.32 3.05 3.40
N ARG A 108 -1.59 3.16 2.28
CA ARG A 108 -0.28 3.85 2.19
C ARG A 108 -0.26 5.21 2.90
N ASN A 109 -1.23 6.08 2.61
CA ASN A 109 -1.35 7.40 3.25
C ASN A 109 -1.50 7.31 4.78
N GLN A 110 -2.25 6.32 5.30
CA GLN A 110 -2.42 6.12 6.74
C GLN A 110 -1.19 5.49 7.40
N ALA A 111 -0.49 4.59 6.71
CA ALA A 111 0.73 3.96 7.18
C ALA A 111 1.87 4.98 7.27
N GLU A 112 2.07 5.77 6.22
CA GLU A 112 3.05 6.86 6.18
C GLU A 112 2.73 7.98 7.19
N ALA A 113 1.47 8.38 7.32
CA ALA A 113 1.09 9.39 8.32
C ALA A 113 1.37 8.90 9.74
N ALA A 114 1.07 7.63 10.03
CA ALA A 114 1.39 7.00 11.31
C ALA A 114 2.90 6.86 11.52
N PHE A 115 3.67 6.59 10.46
CA PHE A 115 5.14 6.57 10.49
C PHE A 115 5.71 7.94 10.85
N ARG A 116 5.30 9.00 10.14
CA ARG A 116 5.72 10.39 10.43
C ARG A 116 5.39 10.77 11.86
N VAL A 117 4.14 10.56 12.32
CA VAL A 117 3.74 10.85 13.72
C VAL A 117 4.60 10.13 14.78
N ARG A 118 5.20 8.98 14.44
CA ARG A 118 5.99 8.18 15.38
C ARG A 118 7.49 8.45 15.34
N PHE A 119 8.01 8.97 14.23
CA PHE A 119 9.43 8.97 13.86
C PHE A 119 9.95 10.25 13.16
N SER A 120 9.13 11.30 12.99
CA SER A 120 9.58 12.61 12.49
C SER A 120 10.31 13.44 13.53
#